data_AF-A0A8T5KWP3-F1
#
_entry.id   AF-A0A8T5KWP3-F1
#
_cell.length_a   1.000
_cell.length_b   1.000
_cell.length_c   1.000
_cell.angle_alpha   90.00
_cell.angle_beta   90.00
_cell.angle_gamma   90.00
#
_symmetry.space_group_name_H-M   'P 1'
#
loop_
_entity.id
_entity.type
_entity.pdbx_description
1 polymer ?
#
loop_
_entity_poly.entity_id
_entity_poly.type
_entity_poly.pdbx_seq_one_letter_code
_entity_poly.pdbx_strand_id
1 'polypeptide(L)'
;MNNRFILIIFSILVFNFSLINADIIHDVDQDNIGSNIDNCPEVYNPDQLDTDEDGIGNLCDNSPGIEILGPVIIIENNETEPDEDTSSKSSGSASHNIRYLDINFCEPNWKCGSWSKCNDGVMKRLCYDINKCGFVYNKPYEKTGCQEEIISKSLIQKNNNIGLWVSLLLSLILIAILILLVNRKS
;
A
#
# COMPACT_ATOMS: atom_id res chain seq x y z
N MET A 1 -23.77 -43.55 22.90
CA MET A 1 -23.65 -42.46 21.89
C MET A 1 -23.18 -43.07 20.59
N ASN A 2 -23.98 -43.01 19.52
CA ASN A 2 -23.64 -43.67 18.26
C ASN A 2 -22.57 -42.89 17.48
N ASN A 3 -21.54 -43.57 16.96
CA ASN A 3 -20.42 -43.00 16.18
C ASN A 3 -20.86 -42.09 15.03
N ARG A 4 -22.05 -42.33 14.45
CA ARG A 4 -22.62 -41.48 13.40
C ARG A 4 -22.95 -40.05 13.86
N PHE A 5 -23.27 -39.84 15.14
CA PHE A 5 -23.58 -38.52 15.67
C PHE A 5 -22.33 -37.68 15.95
N ILE A 6 -21.24 -38.33 16.37
CA ILE A 6 -19.94 -37.66 16.60
C ILE A 6 -19.41 -37.08 15.28
N LEU A 7 -19.54 -37.82 14.17
CA LEU A 7 -19.11 -37.38 12.85
C LEU A 7 -19.91 -36.17 12.33
N ILE A 8 -21.21 -36.08 12.64
CA ILE A 8 -22.06 -34.96 12.23
C ILE A 8 -21.69 -33.70 13.01
N ILE A 9 -21.50 -33.80 14.33
CA ILE A 9 -21.08 -32.67 15.17
C ILE A 9 -19.68 -32.19 14.76
N PHE A 10 -18.76 -33.12 14.50
CA PHE A 10 -17.41 -32.78 14.04
C PHE A 10 -17.43 -32.07 12.68
N SER A 11 -18.27 -32.53 11.74
CA SER A 11 -18.41 -31.90 10.43
C SER A 11 -18.97 -30.47 10.52
N ILE A 12 -19.94 -30.23 11.39
CA ILE A 12 -20.54 -28.90 11.61
C ILE A 12 -19.51 -27.96 12.25
N LEU A 13 -18.73 -28.43 13.22
CA LEU A 13 -17.69 -27.62 13.87
C LEU A 13 -16.54 -27.27 12.91
N VAL A 14 -16.12 -28.20 12.04
CA VAL A 14 -15.08 -27.98 11.02
C VAL A 14 -15.53 -26.98 9.95
N PHE A 15 -16.80 -27.05 9.52
CA PHE A 15 -17.37 -26.07 8.58
C PHE A 15 -17.43 -24.66 9.18
N ASN A 16 -17.80 -24.55 10.46
CA ASN A 16 -17.83 -23.26 11.15
C ASN A 16 -16.40 -22.71 11.42
N PHE A 17 -15.42 -23.58 11.70
CA PHE A 17 -14.02 -23.18 11.88
C PHE A 17 -13.38 -22.66 10.59
N SER A 18 -13.75 -23.23 9.44
CA SER A 18 -13.25 -22.79 8.12
C SER A 18 -13.74 -21.39 7.71
N LEU A 19 -14.84 -20.91 8.29
CA LEU A 19 -15.39 -19.57 8.03
C LEU A 19 -14.75 -18.46 8.88
N ILE A 20 -13.91 -18.81 9.87
CA ILE A 20 -13.32 -17.85 10.82
C ILE A 20 -11.94 -17.34 10.34
N ASN A 21 -11.28 -18.04 9.40
CA ASN A 21 -9.91 -17.75 8.96
C ASN A 21 -9.81 -16.94 7.66
N ALA A 22 -10.87 -16.27 7.22
CA ALA A 22 -10.71 -15.24 6.20
C ALA A 22 -10.16 -13.99 6.89
N ASP A 23 -8.84 -13.96 7.14
CA ASP A 23 -8.14 -12.70 7.33
C ASP A 23 -8.47 -11.87 6.09
N ILE A 24 -9.31 -10.85 6.27
CA ILE A 24 -9.63 -9.88 5.24
C ILE A 24 -8.37 -9.02 5.09
N ILE A 25 -7.35 -9.58 4.45
CA ILE A 25 -6.28 -8.78 3.87
C ILE A 25 -6.99 -7.90 2.85
N HIS A 26 -7.00 -6.60 3.11
CA HIS A 26 -7.52 -5.63 2.18
C HIS A 26 -6.56 -5.59 1.00
N ASP A 27 -7.03 -6.08 -0.12
CA ASP A 27 -6.33 -6.16 -1.40
C ASP A 27 -7.23 -5.42 -2.42
N VAL A 28 -6.74 -4.29 -2.92
CA VAL A 28 -7.52 -3.32 -3.70
C VAL A 28 -7.55 -3.70 -5.18
N ASP A 29 -6.44 -4.21 -5.69
CA ASP A 29 -6.20 -4.49 -7.10
C ASP A 29 -6.21 -6.01 -7.41
N GLN A 30 -6.37 -6.84 -6.39
CA GLN A 30 -6.62 -8.29 -6.45
C GLN A 30 -5.43 -9.09 -6.97
N ASP A 31 -4.22 -8.65 -6.65
CA ASP A 31 -2.98 -9.31 -7.05
C ASP A 31 -2.50 -10.41 -6.06
N ASN A 32 -3.25 -10.58 -4.96
CA ASN A 32 -2.98 -11.46 -3.81
C ASN A 32 -1.93 -10.92 -2.84
N ILE A 33 -1.68 -9.62 -2.86
CA ILE A 33 -0.78 -8.91 -1.96
C ILE A 33 -1.61 -7.89 -1.18
N GLY A 34 -1.39 -7.83 0.14
CA GLY A 34 -2.15 -6.89 0.96
C GLY A 34 -1.74 -5.46 0.68
N SER A 35 -2.69 -4.53 0.55
CA SER A 35 -2.44 -3.11 0.24
C SER A 35 -1.46 -2.40 1.19
N ASN A 36 -1.16 -2.99 2.35
CA ASN A 36 -0.20 -2.46 3.33
C ASN A 36 1.25 -2.92 3.10
N ILE A 37 1.47 -3.93 2.27
CA ILE A 37 2.78 -4.48 1.91
C ILE A 37 3.02 -4.49 0.39
N ASP A 38 2.01 -4.08 -0.38
CA ASP A 38 2.05 -3.95 -1.83
C ASP A 38 2.76 -2.65 -2.25
N ASN A 39 3.78 -2.76 -3.11
CA ASN A 39 4.50 -1.60 -3.65
C ASN A 39 3.74 -0.86 -4.76
N CYS A 40 2.59 -1.38 -5.22
CA CYS A 40 1.64 -0.70 -6.08
C CYS A 40 0.15 -0.94 -5.69
N PRO A 41 -0.34 -0.41 -4.55
CA PRO A 41 -1.67 -0.71 -3.98
C PRO A 41 -2.92 -0.48 -4.83
N GLU A 42 -2.79 0.07 -6.04
CA GLU A 42 -3.89 0.33 -6.97
C GLU A 42 -3.65 -0.30 -8.36
N VAL A 43 -2.54 -1.01 -8.58
CA VAL A 43 -2.11 -1.48 -9.90
C VAL A 43 -1.57 -2.91 -9.81
N TYR A 44 -2.40 -3.86 -10.27
CA TYR A 44 -2.10 -5.30 -10.25
C TYR A 44 -0.65 -5.62 -10.68
N ASN A 45 0.19 -6.06 -9.74
CA ASN A 45 1.59 -6.40 -9.95
C ASN A 45 2.10 -7.54 -9.03
N PRO A 46 1.65 -8.80 -9.25
CA PRO A 46 1.98 -9.93 -8.38
C PRO A 46 3.47 -10.26 -8.24
N ASP A 47 4.32 -9.75 -9.14
CA ASP A 47 5.77 -9.94 -9.12
C ASP A 47 6.49 -8.91 -8.25
N GLN A 48 5.80 -7.84 -7.83
CA GLN A 48 6.31 -6.76 -6.97
C GLN A 48 7.67 -6.21 -7.44
N LEU A 49 7.88 -6.17 -8.76
CA LEU A 49 9.14 -5.73 -9.32
C LEU A 49 9.37 -4.25 -8.97
N ASP A 50 10.49 -3.97 -8.33
CA ASP A 50 10.97 -2.66 -7.93
C ASP A 50 12.47 -2.63 -8.25
N THR A 51 12.84 -1.98 -9.35
CA THR A 51 14.19 -2.09 -9.95
C THR A 51 15.20 -1.17 -9.29
N ASP A 52 14.73 -0.07 -8.75
CA ASP A 52 15.49 0.97 -8.05
C ASP A 52 15.38 0.88 -6.53
N GLU A 53 14.60 -0.07 -6.01
CA GLU A 53 14.47 -0.37 -4.57
C GLU A 53 14.01 0.85 -3.75
N ASP A 54 13.20 1.74 -4.34
CA ASP A 54 12.69 2.94 -3.69
C ASP A 54 11.38 2.70 -2.91
N GLY A 55 10.81 1.49 -3.04
CA GLY A 55 9.58 1.06 -2.41
C GLY A 55 8.33 1.32 -3.24
N ILE A 56 8.45 1.82 -4.47
CA ILE A 56 7.37 2.01 -5.44
C ILE A 56 7.60 1.01 -6.58
N GLY A 57 6.62 0.13 -6.83
CA GLY A 57 6.80 -0.89 -7.87
C GLY A 57 6.86 -0.30 -9.27
N ASN A 58 7.60 -0.94 -10.16
CA ASN A 58 7.85 -0.52 -11.54
C ASN A 58 6.58 -0.16 -12.34
N LEU A 59 5.44 -0.79 -12.01
CA LEU A 59 4.16 -0.58 -12.70
C LEU A 59 3.42 0.69 -12.26
N CYS A 60 3.71 1.20 -11.06
CA CYS A 60 3.13 2.43 -10.51
C CYS A 60 4.18 3.53 -10.30
N ASP A 61 5.46 3.23 -10.54
CA ASP A 61 6.53 4.22 -10.64
C ASP A 61 6.58 4.84 -12.04
N ASN A 62 6.78 6.16 -12.08
CA ASN A 62 6.96 6.92 -13.32
C ASN A 62 8.42 6.96 -13.79
N SER A 63 9.38 6.55 -12.95
CA SER A 63 10.81 6.57 -13.27
C SER A 63 11.53 5.23 -12.99
N PRO A 64 10.96 4.08 -13.38
CA PRO A 64 11.44 2.77 -12.93
C PRO A 64 12.89 2.54 -13.35
N GLY A 65 13.76 2.39 -12.36
CA GLY A 65 15.21 2.20 -12.52
C GLY A 65 16.04 3.46 -12.31
N ILE A 66 15.46 4.55 -11.82
CA ILE A 66 16.20 5.70 -11.28
C ILE A 66 16.19 5.56 -9.78
N GLU A 67 17.20 4.85 -9.26
CA GLU A 67 17.52 4.84 -7.83
C GLU A 67 17.60 6.31 -7.41
N ILE A 68 16.63 6.76 -6.60
CA ILE A 68 16.74 8.03 -5.87
C ILE A 68 17.78 7.79 -4.79
N LEU A 69 19.01 7.54 -5.24
CA LEU A 69 20.20 7.76 -4.48
C LEU A 69 20.08 9.22 -4.07
N GLY A 70 19.78 9.44 -2.80
CA GLY A 70 20.22 10.64 -2.12
C GLY A 70 21.66 10.94 -2.56
N PRO A 71 22.10 12.21 -2.51
CA PRO A 71 23.25 12.72 -3.24
C PRO A 71 24.40 11.70 -3.35
N VAL A 72 24.65 11.21 -4.57
CA VAL A 72 25.76 10.30 -4.85
C VAL A 72 27.06 11.02 -4.53
N ILE A 73 27.68 10.69 -3.40
CA ILE A 73 29.02 11.16 -3.06
C ILE A 73 30.01 10.27 -3.80
N ILE A 74 30.44 10.69 -4.99
CA ILE A 74 31.61 10.07 -5.62
C ILE A 74 32.84 10.57 -4.86
N ILE A 75 33.52 9.66 -4.15
CA ILE A 75 34.84 9.90 -3.61
C ILE A 75 35.84 9.60 -4.73
N GLU A 76 36.21 10.61 -5.51
CA GLU A 76 37.32 10.45 -6.46
C GLU A 76 38.64 10.34 -5.68
N ASN A 77 39.24 9.15 -5.69
CA ASN A 77 40.64 8.99 -5.33
C ASN A 77 41.48 9.55 -6.49
N ASN A 78 41.96 10.78 -6.32
CA ASN A 78 42.86 11.45 -7.25
C ASN A 78 44.15 10.63 -7.46
N GLU A 79 44.25 9.88 -8.56
CA GLU A 79 45.53 9.61 -9.19
C GLU A 79 45.75 10.66 -10.27
N THR A 80 46.72 11.53 -10.00
CA THR A 80 47.17 12.66 -10.82
C THR A 80 47.82 12.23 -12.13
N GLU A 81 47.40 12.84 -13.24
CA GLU A 81 48.30 13.19 -14.35
C GLU A 81 48.28 14.72 -14.57
N PRO A 82 49.41 15.35 -14.98
CA PRO A 82 49.65 16.77 -14.75
C PRO A 82 49.23 17.69 -15.92
N ASP A 83 48.41 18.68 -15.56
CA ASP A 83 48.37 20.10 -15.93
C ASP A 83 48.56 20.56 -17.41
N GLU A 84 47.52 21.20 -17.95
CA GLU A 84 47.68 22.47 -18.70
C GLU A 84 46.53 23.46 -18.38
N ASP A 85 46.85 24.38 -17.45
CA ASP A 85 46.46 25.80 -17.33
C ASP A 85 44.98 26.26 -17.19
N THR A 86 44.57 26.67 -15.97
CA THR A 86 44.46 28.11 -15.58
C THR A 86 43.87 28.32 -14.16
N SER A 87 44.69 28.96 -13.31
CA SER A 87 44.45 29.67 -12.05
C SER A 87 43.25 29.32 -11.13
N SER A 88 43.53 28.67 -10.00
CA SER A 88 43.27 29.24 -8.65
C SER A 88 43.82 28.33 -7.54
N LYS A 89 44.80 28.82 -6.77
CA LYS A 89 45.24 28.21 -5.50
C LYS A 89 45.18 29.25 -4.38
N SER A 90 44.40 28.96 -3.34
CA SER A 90 44.62 29.35 -1.94
C SER A 90 43.75 28.45 -1.04
N SER A 91 44.26 27.32 -0.55
CA SER A 91 44.95 27.14 0.75
C SER A 91 44.00 26.98 1.96
N GLY A 92 43.83 25.74 2.45
CA GLY A 92 43.40 25.47 3.84
C GLY A 92 42.60 24.18 4.08
N SER A 93 43.24 23.19 4.72
CA SER A 93 42.69 21.94 5.30
C SER A 93 42.15 20.89 4.31
N ALA A 94 42.52 19.62 4.54
CA ALA A 94 42.27 18.50 3.64
C ALA A 94 40.76 18.26 3.40
N SER A 95 40.26 18.77 2.28
CA SER A 95 38.87 18.61 1.82
C SER A 95 38.85 17.63 0.65
N HIS A 96 38.06 16.56 0.79
CA HIS A 96 37.72 15.71 -0.35
C HIS A 96 36.93 16.57 -1.35
N ASN A 97 37.36 16.61 -2.61
CA ASN A 97 36.64 17.33 -3.67
C ASN A 97 35.43 16.49 -4.09
N ILE A 98 34.26 16.80 -3.54
CA ILE A 98 32.99 16.28 -4.04
C ILE A 98 32.65 17.08 -5.31
N ARG A 99 32.84 16.49 -6.49
CA ARG A 99 32.27 17.04 -7.73
C ARG A 99 30.88 16.45 -7.92
N TYR A 100 29.86 17.30 -7.79
CA TYR A 100 28.55 16.99 -8.35
C TYR A 100 28.66 17.13 -9.87
N LEU A 101 28.44 16.05 -10.62
CA LEU A 101 28.30 16.13 -12.07
C LEU A 101 27.06 16.98 -12.37
N ASP A 102 27.26 18.17 -12.93
CA ASP A 102 26.21 19.00 -13.53
C ASP A 102 25.71 18.34 -14.83
N ILE A 103 25.04 17.20 -14.69
CA ILE A 103 23.92 16.90 -15.58
C ILE A 103 22.92 18.02 -15.30
N ASN A 104 22.39 18.69 -16.32
CA ASN A 104 21.38 19.76 -16.16
C ASN A 104 20.13 19.19 -15.46
N PHE A 105 20.20 19.05 -14.14
CA PHE A 105 19.17 18.48 -13.32
C PHE A 105 18.13 19.56 -13.12
N CYS A 106 17.05 19.45 -13.87
CA CYS A 106 15.91 20.32 -13.70
C CYS A 106 15.05 19.73 -12.60
N GLU A 107 15.11 20.33 -11.41
CA GLU A 107 14.22 19.96 -10.30
C GLU A 107 12.84 20.65 -10.46
N PRO A 108 11.73 19.90 -10.54
CA PRO A 108 10.40 20.45 -10.64
C PRO A 108 10.05 21.33 -9.43
N ASN A 109 9.50 22.52 -9.70
CA ASN A 109 8.96 23.41 -8.68
C ASN A 109 7.44 23.47 -8.85
N TRP A 110 6.77 22.48 -8.27
CA TRP A 110 5.33 22.32 -8.39
C TRP A 110 4.57 23.43 -7.67
N LYS A 111 3.66 24.09 -8.38
CA LYS A 111 2.62 24.95 -7.81
C LYS A 111 1.27 24.36 -8.06
N CYS A 112 0.52 24.21 -6.97
CA CYS A 112 -0.84 23.70 -7.01
C CYS A 112 -1.84 24.80 -6.66
N GLY A 113 -2.98 24.79 -7.35
CA GLY A 113 -4.15 25.56 -6.94
C GLY A 113 -4.83 24.99 -5.70
N SER A 114 -5.84 25.71 -5.21
CA SER A 114 -6.72 25.22 -4.16
C SER A 114 -7.52 23.99 -4.61
N TRP A 115 -7.86 23.14 -3.65
CA TRP A 115 -8.81 22.05 -3.87
C TRP A 115 -10.18 22.59 -4.32
N SER A 116 -10.80 21.90 -5.28
CA SER A 116 -12.18 22.13 -5.68
C SER A 116 -13.14 21.79 -4.54
N LYS A 117 -14.40 22.18 -4.70
CA LYS A 117 -15.47 21.61 -3.88
C LYS A 117 -15.51 20.09 -4.07
N CYS A 118 -15.97 19.40 -3.02
CA CYS A 118 -16.26 17.98 -3.09
C CYS A 118 -17.40 17.75 -4.09
N ASN A 119 -17.17 16.88 -5.06
CA ASN A 119 -18.19 16.43 -5.99
C ASN A 119 -18.04 14.93 -6.19
N ASP A 120 -19.10 14.16 -5.94
CA ASP A 120 -19.10 12.70 -5.99
C ASP A 120 -18.01 12.09 -5.09
N GLY A 121 -17.82 12.63 -3.89
CA GLY A 121 -16.79 12.16 -2.94
C GLY A 121 -15.35 12.45 -3.33
N VAL A 122 -15.10 13.25 -4.38
CA VAL A 122 -13.73 13.61 -4.82
C VAL A 122 -13.56 15.13 -4.92
N MET A 123 -12.43 15.63 -4.41
CA MET A 123 -11.94 16.99 -4.68
C MET A 123 -10.74 16.94 -5.62
N LYS A 124 -10.62 17.95 -6.49
CA LYS A 124 -9.58 18.04 -7.52
C LYS A 124 -8.82 19.35 -7.42
N ARG A 125 -7.54 19.35 -7.74
CA ARG A 125 -6.73 20.57 -7.92
C ARG A 125 -5.84 20.41 -9.15
N LEU A 126 -5.31 21.52 -9.65
CA LEU A 126 -4.34 21.52 -10.75
C LEU A 126 -2.95 21.88 -10.22
N CYS A 127 -1.94 21.12 -10.59
CA CYS A 127 -0.53 21.35 -10.28
C CYS A 127 0.28 21.49 -11.57
N TYR A 128 1.09 22.54 -11.65
CA TYR A 128 2.00 22.78 -12.78
C TYR A 128 3.42 23.05 -12.28
N ASP A 129 4.39 22.61 -13.06
CA ASP A 129 5.80 22.87 -12.79
C ASP A 129 6.20 24.23 -13.36
N ILE A 130 6.70 25.13 -12.51
CA ILE A 130 7.18 26.44 -12.93
C ILE A 130 8.47 26.30 -13.77
N ASN A 131 9.29 25.30 -13.46
CA ASN A 131 10.60 25.10 -14.08
C ASN A 131 10.50 24.40 -15.45
N LYS A 132 9.32 23.88 -15.79
CA LYS A 132 9.02 23.21 -17.07
C LYS A 132 10.03 22.11 -17.41
N CYS A 133 10.40 21.33 -16.41
CA CYS A 133 11.39 20.27 -16.53
C CYS A 133 10.96 19.14 -17.48
N GLY A 134 9.66 19.05 -17.80
CA GLY A 134 9.12 18.05 -18.72
C GLY A 134 8.92 16.67 -18.09
N PHE A 135 9.35 16.51 -16.84
CA PHE A 135 9.14 15.32 -16.03
C PHE A 135 8.02 15.53 -15.01
N VAL A 136 7.30 14.45 -14.68
CA VAL A 136 6.18 14.46 -13.71
C VAL A 136 6.57 13.91 -12.34
N TYR A 137 7.87 13.66 -12.10
CA TYR A 137 8.34 13.15 -10.81
C TYR A 137 8.03 14.14 -9.68
N ASN A 138 7.73 13.60 -8.49
CA ASN A 138 7.27 14.35 -7.31
C ASN A 138 6.06 15.28 -7.56
N LYS A 139 5.27 15.05 -8.63
CA LYS A 139 4.06 15.83 -8.89
C LYS A 139 3.05 15.62 -7.76
N PRO A 140 2.63 16.69 -7.05
CA PRO A 140 1.67 16.55 -5.97
C PRO A 140 0.33 16.02 -6.48
N TYR A 141 -0.36 15.21 -5.66
CA TYR A 141 -1.66 14.64 -6.01
C TYR A 141 -2.68 15.71 -6.44
N GLU A 142 -3.37 15.46 -7.55
CA GLU A 142 -4.38 16.36 -8.13
C GLU A 142 -5.82 15.90 -7.82
N LYS A 143 -5.97 14.72 -7.21
CA LYS A 143 -7.26 14.18 -6.77
C LYS A 143 -7.09 13.66 -5.35
N THR A 144 -8.08 13.92 -4.50
CA THR A 144 -8.16 13.26 -3.19
C THR A 144 -9.62 13.06 -2.81
N GLY A 145 -9.85 12.06 -1.97
CA GLY A 145 -11.18 11.79 -1.42
C GLY A 145 -11.60 12.90 -0.48
N CYS A 146 -12.89 13.23 -0.51
CA CYS A 146 -13.54 14.01 0.53
C CYS A 146 -14.55 13.12 1.24
N GLN A 147 -14.57 13.22 2.57
CA GLN A 147 -15.68 12.67 3.33
C GLN A 147 -16.90 13.56 3.09
N GLU A 148 -17.74 13.20 2.12
CA GLU A 148 -19.17 13.42 2.32
C GLU A 148 -19.56 12.64 3.57
N GLU A 149 -20.46 13.15 4.40
CA GLU A 149 -20.93 12.45 5.60
C GLU A 149 -21.54 11.09 5.21
N ILE A 150 -20.70 10.05 5.20
CA ILE A 150 -21.09 8.64 5.11
C ILE A 150 -21.59 8.24 6.51
N ILE A 151 -22.63 8.92 7.02
CA ILE A 151 -23.37 8.46 8.20
C ILE A 151 -24.22 7.24 7.82
N SER A 152 -24.46 6.98 6.52
CA SER A 152 -25.36 5.90 6.08
C SER A 152 -24.68 4.55 5.79
N LYS A 153 -23.41 4.47 5.38
CA LYS A 153 -22.77 3.17 5.04
C LYS A 153 -22.01 2.52 6.21
N SER A 154 -21.54 3.28 7.19
CA SER A 154 -20.87 2.71 8.37
C SER A 154 -21.80 1.92 9.30
N LEU A 155 -23.12 2.18 9.24
CA LEU A 155 -24.13 1.39 9.97
C LEU A 155 -24.38 0.01 9.36
N ILE A 156 -24.06 -0.20 8.08
CA ILE A 156 -24.29 -1.50 7.41
C ILE A 156 -23.16 -2.48 7.74
N GLN A 157 -21.92 -2.01 7.88
CA GLN A 157 -20.77 -2.90 8.11
C GLN A 157 -20.55 -3.26 9.58
N LYS A 158 -21.11 -2.51 10.54
CA LYS A 158 -21.03 -2.84 11.97
C LYS A 158 -21.95 -3.98 12.41
N ASN A 159 -22.83 -4.46 11.54
CA ASN A 159 -23.85 -5.45 11.90
C ASN A 159 -23.48 -6.92 11.61
N ASN A 160 -22.24 -7.19 11.20
CA ASN A 160 -21.79 -8.55 10.89
C ASN A 160 -21.62 -9.45 12.13
N ASN A 161 -21.61 -8.88 13.34
CA ASN A 161 -21.56 -9.68 14.56
C ASN A 161 -22.90 -10.38 14.86
N ILE A 162 -24.05 -9.75 14.61
CA ILE A 162 -25.36 -10.35 14.91
C ILE A 162 -25.59 -11.66 14.14
N GLY A 163 -25.09 -11.76 12.90
CA GLY A 163 -25.18 -13.00 12.12
C GLY A 163 -24.42 -14.17 12.75
N LEU A 164 -23.26 -13.90 13.34
CA LEU A 164 -22.43 -14.91 14.00
C LEU A 164 -23.10 -15.44 15.28
N TRP A 165 -23.59 -14.54 16.13
CA TRP A 165 -24.27 -14.91 17.38
C TRP A 165 -25.59 -15.66 17.14
N VAL A 166 -26.35 -15.28 16.10
CA VAL A 166 -27.59 -15.98 15.71
C VAL A 166 -27.28 -17.38 15.17
N SER A 167 -26.24 -17.53 14.36
CA SER A 167 -25.79 -18.84 13.86
C SER A 167 -25.37 -19.77 15.00
N LEU A 168 -24.59 -19.25 15.94
CA LEU A 168 -24.12 -20.00 17.11
C LEU A 168 -25.27 -20.42 18.02
N LEU A 169 -26.25 -19.53 18.24
CA LEU A 169 -27.45 -19.82 19.02
C LEU A 169 -28.33 -20.89 18.35
N LEU A 170 -28.56 -20.80 17.03
CA LEU A 170 -29.32 -21.82 16.29
C LEU A 170 -28.63 -23.19 16.36
N SER A 171 -27.29 -23.23 16.27
CA SER A 171 -26.53 -24.47 16.37
C SER A 171 -26.66 -25.13 17.74
N LEU A 172 -26.60 -24.35 18.84
CA LEU A 172 -26.77 -24.84 20.21
C LEU A 172 -28.19 -25.35 20.47
N ILE A 173 -29.20 -24.66 19.95
CA ILE A 173 -30.60 -25.09 20.04
C ILE A 173 -30.80 -26.42 19.30
N LEU A 174 -30.22 -26.58 18.10
CA LEU A 174 -30.31 -27.83 17.33
C LEU A 174 -29.67 -29.00 18.08
N ILE A 175 -28.49 -28.79 18.68
CA ILE A 175 -27.80 -29.79 19.50
C ILE A 175 -28.65 -30.18 20.72
N ALA A 176 -29.24 -29.21 21.42
CA ALA A 176 -30.10 -29.46 22.58
C ALA A 176 -31.35 -30.28 22.21
N ILE A 177 -32.01 -29.97 21.09
CA ILE A 177 -33.16 -30.73 20.60
C ILE A 177 -32.76 -32.18 20.29
N LEU A 178 -31.62 -32.39 19.65
CA LEU A 178 -31.12 -33.75 19.35
C LEU A 178 -30.84 -34.54 20.63
N ILE A 179 -30.24 -33.93 21.66
CA ILE A 179 -30.02 -34.57 22.97
C ILE A 179 -31.35 -34.97 23.61
N LEU A 180 -32.35 -34.08 23.59
CA LEU A 180 -33.68 -34.35 24.15
C LEU A 180 -34.40 -35.48 23.41
N LEU A 181 -34.30 -35.54 22.07
CA LEU A 181 -34.88 -36.61 21.27
C LEU A 181 -34.20 -37.96 21.52
N VAL A 182 -32.89 -37.97 21.79
CA VAL A 182 -32.15 -39.18 22.17
C VAL A 182 -32.54 -39.65 23.57
N ASN A 183 -32.64 -38.75 24.55
CA ASN A 183 -33.00 -39.10 25.93
C ASN A 183 -34.46 -39.52 26.08
N ARG A 184 -35.35 -39.10 25.17
CA ARG A 184 -36.76 -39.53 25.15
C ARG A 184 -36.97 -40.92 24.56
N LYS A 185 -35.97 -41.47 23.86
CA LYS A 185 -36.04 -42.77 23.17
C LYS A 185 -35.27 -43.89 23.90
N SER A 186 -34.70 -43.59 25.07
CA SER A 186 -34.14 -44.55 26.03
C SER A 186 -35.08 -44.74 27.21
#